data_AF-A0A3D3BYR5-F1
#
_entry.id   AF-A0A3D3BYR5-F1
#
_cell.length_a   1.000
_cell.length_b   1.000
_cell.length_c   1.000
_cell.angle_alpha   90.00
_cell.angle_beta   90.00
_cell.angle_gamma   90.00
#
_symmetry.space_group_name_H-M   'P 1'
#
loop_
_entity.id
_entity.type
_entity.pdbx_description
1 polymer ?
#
loop_
_entity_poly.entity_id
_entity_poly.type
_entity_poly.pdbx_seq_one_letter_code
_entity_poly.pdbx_strand_id
1 'polypeptide(L)'
;MQEIGKKNWPQFLIPSGIGVLFFLTPMVIDGQVTVGMAYVGDLFIGNGQTQLQWMAGCFTLISVLLTLTFHFSDAVSKRFAWLAEGLTLHPIWFSLRLFGCIAAICYLFKIGPEWLIGGATAGTTLGSLIPITMTYMAIATVFLPLLVEFGLMEMVGVLLSRAFDKLFRLPGRSAIDALASWMGSGPVGVLITLQQYERGYYTAREAAVICTNFSVVSVSFALVVANAIGMGEYFLHMYASVIGVGFLC
;
A
#
# COMPACT_ATOMS: atom_id res chain seq x y z
N MET A 1 -9.84 -34.77 -0.26
CA MET A 1 -8.64 -34.64 0.60
C MET A 1 -7.50 -35.36 -0.08
N GLN A 2 -6.77 -34.68 -0.97
CA GLN A 2 -5.54 -35.23 -1.55
C GLN A 2 -4.45 -35.24 -0.49
N GLU A 3 -3.71 -36.35 -0.40
CA GLU A 3 -2.60 -36.52 0.52
C GLU A 3 -1.63 -35.34 0.44
N ILE A 4 -1.44 -34.64 1.56
CA ILE A 4 -0.38 -33.65 1.72
C ILE A 4 0.94 -34.42 1.75
N GLY A 5 1.49 -34.68 0.57
CA GLY A 5 2.80 -35.27 0.42
C GLY A 5 3.83 -34.39 1.14
N LYS A 6 4.69 -35.01 1.97
CA LYS A 6 5.79 -34.38 2.71
C LYS A 6 6.76 -33.53 1.85
N LYS A 7 6.58 -33.50 0.52
CA LYS A 7 7.39 -32.81 -0.49
C LYS A 7 7.15 -31.30 -0.59
N ASN A 8 6.05 -30.76 -0.07
CA ASN A 8 5.66 -29.35 -0.26
C ASN A 8 5.93 -28.44 0.96
N TRP A 9 6.33 -28.99 2.11
CA TRP A 9 6.63 -28.19 3.31
C TRP A 9 7.78 -27.18 3.13
N PRO A 10 8.89 -27.51 2.46
CA PRO A 10 9.95 -26.53 2.21
C PRO A 10 9.50 -25.39 1.28
N GLN A 11 8.65 -25.70 0.30
CA GLN A 11 8.07 -24.73 -0.63
C GLN A 11 7.10 -23.78 0.08
N PHE A 12 6.50 -24.19 1.20
CA PHE A 12 5.71 -23.34 2.08
C PHE A 12 6.59 -22.54 3.06
N LEU A 13 7.42 -23.24 3.85
CA LEU A 13 8.14 -22.69 5.00
C LEU A 13 9.23 -21.70 4.62
N ILE A 14 9.99 -21.97 3.55
CA ILE A 14 11.14 -21.13 3.17
C ILE A 14 10.67 -19.75 2.70
N PRO A 15 9.82 -19.62 1.66
CA PRO A 15 9.37 -18.31 1.20
C PRO A 15 8.53 -17.58 2.25
N SER A 16 7.66 -18.28 2.98
CA SER A 16 6.89 -17.68 4.07
C SER A 16 7.79 -17.16 5.19
N GLY A 17 8.82 -17.93 5.58
CA GLY A 17 9.80 -17.53 6.58
C GLY A 17 10.59 -16.30 6.16
N ILE A 18 11.04 -16.25 4.89
CA ILE A 18 11.70 -15.07 4.32
C ILE A 18 10.76 -13.87 4.35
N GLY A 19 9.51 -14.04 3.94
CA GLY A 19 8.52 -12.97 3.99
C GLY A 19 8.29 -12.45 5.41
N VAL A 20 8.15 -13.32 6.41
CA VAL A 20 7.97 -12.93 7.82
C VAL A 20 9.20 -12.17 8.34
N LEU A 21 10.40 -12.65 8.03
CA LEU A 21 11.64 -11.96 8.40
C LEU A 21 11.74 -10.59 7.72
N PHE A 22 11.33 -10.50 6.45
CA PHE A 22 11.45 -9.28 5.67
C PHE A 22 10.41 -8.21 6.02
N PHE A 23 9.18 -8.59 6.36
CA PHE A 23 8.06 -7.64 6.58
C PHE A 23 7.62 -7.48 8.03
N LEU A 24 7.89 -8.44 8.91
CA LEU A 24 7.33 -8.45 10.27
C LEU A 24 8.37 -8.49 11.38
N THR A 25 9.61 -8.88 11.09
CA THR A 25 10.64 -8.99 12.12
C THR A 25 11.32 -7.64 12.32
N PRO A 26 11.18 -7.01 13.50
CA PRO A 26 11.89 -5.79 13.81
C PRO A 26 13.38 -6.08 13.92
N MET A 27 14.19 -5.23 13.31
CA MET A 27 15.65 -5.26 13.37
C MET A 27 16.13 -3.92 13.90
N VAL A 28 17.18 -3.94 14.73
CA VAL A 28 17.84 -2.72 15.20
C VAL A 28 19.04 -2.47 14.30
N ILE A 29 18.97 -1.43 13.48
CA ILE A 29 20.05 -1.00 12.60
C ILE A 29 20.35 0.46 12.97
N ASP A 30 21.61 0.75 13.26
CA ASP A 30 22.07 2.09 13.69
C ASP A 30 21.28 2.68 14.88
N GLY A 31 20.84 1.82 15.80
CA GLY A 31 20.07 2.21 16.99
C GLY A 31 18.59 2.52 16.76
N GLN A 32 18.12 2.45 15.51
CA GLN A 32 16.72 2.62 15.15
C GLN A 32 16.05 1.27 14.90
N VAL A 33 14.80 1.13 15.35
CA VAL A 33 13.98 -0.05 15.05
C VAL A 33 13.44 0.10 13.63
N THR A 34 13.86 -0.79 12.74
CA THR A 34 13.40 -0.86 11.36
C THR A 34 12.96 -2.29 11.01
N VAL A 35 12.49 -2.51 9.81
CA VAL A 35 12.08 -3.81 9.28
C VAL A 35 12.80 -4.03 7.94
N GLY A 36 13.00 -5.29 7.53
CA GLY A 36 13.80 -5.62 6.34
C GLY A 36 13.37 -4.87 5.08
N MET A 37 12.07 -4.78 4.85
CA MET A 37 11.48 -4.02 3.74
C MET A 37 11.82 -2.53 3.81
N ALA A 38 11.66 -1.90 4.97
CA ALA A 38 11.95 -0.49 5.17
C ALA A 38 13.45 -0.21 4.98
N TYR A 39 14.32 -1.05 5.53
CA TYR A 39 15.77 -0.94 5.35
C TYR A 39 16.17 -1.00 3.86
N VAL A 40 15.63 -1.96 3.09
CA VAL A 40 15.89 -2.02 1.65
C VAL A 40 15.36 -0.77 0.95
N GLY A 41 14.16 -0.31 1.30
CA GLY A 41 13.59 0.92 0.76
C GLY A 41 14.44 2.15 1.04
N ASP A 42 14.97 2.27 2.26
CA ASP A 42 15.83 3.36 2.69
C ASP A 42 17.15 3.37 1.93
N LEU A 43 17.69 2.20 1.57
CA LEU A 43 18.86 2.12 0.69
C LEU A 43 18.58 2.69 -0.71
N PHE A 44 17.41 2.45 -1.29
CA PHE A 44 17.03 3.04 -2.58
C PHE A 44 16.78 4.54 -2.47
N ILE A 45 16.11 4.97 -1.40
CA ILE A 45 15.82 6.39 -1.16
C ILE A 45 17.11 7.17 -0.92
N GLY A 46 17.99 6.69 -0.04
CA GLY A 46 19.24 7.36 0.33
C GLY A 46 20.21 7.49 -0.84
N ASN A 47 20.23 6.53 -1.77
CA ASN A 47 21.12 6.57 -2.93
C ASN A 47 20.50 7.23 -4.19
N GLY A 48 19.19 7.50 -4.19
CA GLY A 48 18.46 7.82 -5.41
C GLY A 48 17.35 8.87 -5.27
N GLN A 49 17.31 9.64 -4.19
CA GLN A 49 16.18 10.53 -3.89
C GLN A 49 15.82 11.47 -5.05
N THR A 50 16.81 12.13 -5.66
CA THR A 50 16.58 13.04 -6.79
C THR A 50 16.00 12.28 -7.99
N GLN A 51 16.53 11.11 -8.31
CA GLN A 51 16.05 10.27 -9.41
C GLN A 51 14.61 9.81 -9.16
N LEU A 52 14.28 9.44 -7.92
CA LEU A 52 12.93 9.05 -7.52
C LEU A 52 11.93 10.22 -7.62
N GLN A 53 12.34 11.45 -7.29
CA GLN A 53 11.52 12.66 -7.49
C GLN A 53 11.21 12.88 -8.97
N TRP A 54 12.22 12.74 -9.85
CA TRP A 54 12.01 12.84 -11.29
C TRP A 54 11.12 11.72 -11.82
N MET A 55 11.29 10.48 -11.36
CA MET A 55 10.43 9.36 -11.71
C MET A 55 8.97 9.62 -11.29
N ALA A 56 8.75 10.14 -10.07
CA ALA A 56 7.42 10.51 -9.60
C ALA A 56 6.77 11.59 -10.48
N GLY A 57 7.52 12.62 -10.86
CA GLY A 57 7.04 13.64 -11.80
C GLY A 57 6.74 13.07 -13.20
N CYS A 58 7.60 12.19 -13.72
CA CYS A 58 7.37 11.52 -14.99
C CYS A 58 6.11 10.65 -14.96
N PHE A 59 5.87 9.89 -13.89
CA PHE A 59 4.65 9.08 -13.77
C PHE A 59 3.39 9.92 -13.65
N THR A 60 3.42 11.03 -12.92
CA THR A 60 2.26 11.95 -12.86
C THR A 60 1.97 12.59 -14.22
N LEU A 61 3.01 12.98 -14.97
CA LEU A 61 2.88 13.47 -16.34
C LEU A 61 2.31 12.42 -17.29
N ILE A 62 2.88 11.21 -17.30
CA ILE A 62 2.40 10.09 -18.13
C ILE A 62 0.94 9.78 -17.81
N SER A 63 0.56 9.79 -16.53
CA SER A 63 -0.83 9.56 -16.12
C SER A 63 -1.81 10.58 -16.73
N VAL A 64 -1.46 11.87 -16.72
CA VAL A 64 -2.27 12.92 -17.37
C VAL A 64 -2.34 12.72 -18.88
N LEU A 65 -1.19 12.49 -19.52
CA LEU A 65 -1.13 12.28 -20.97
C LEU A 65 -1.97 11.07 -21.39
N LEU A 66 -1.86 9.94 -20.69
CA LEU A 66 -2.66 8.75 -20.96
C LEU A 66 -4.16 9.04 -20.80
N THR A 67 -4.55 9.73 -19.73
CA THR A 67 -5.95 10.11 -19.49
C THR A 67 -6.50 10.95 -20.65
N LEU A 68 -5.73 11.94 -21.12
CA LEU A 68 -6.10 12.77 -22.27
C LEU A 68 -6.18 11.93 -23.56
N THR A 69 -5.22 11.04 -23.80
CA THR A 69 -5.23 10.20 -25.01
C THR A 69 -6.43 9.26 -25.06
N PHE A 70 -6.83 8.68 -23.93
CA PHE A 70 -8.02 7.83 -23.86
C PHE A 70 -9.31 8.62 -24.00
N HIS A 71 -9.34 9.87 -23.54
CA HIS A 71 -10.50 10.75 -23.71
C HIS A 71 -10.71 11.17 -25.17
N PHE A 72 -9.63 11.45 -25.91
CA PHE A 72 -9.72 11.92 -27.29
C PHE A 72 -9.65 10.82 -28.36
N SER A 73 -9.21 9.61 -28.01
CA SER A 73 -9.06 8.50 -28.98
C SER A 73 -9.76 7.23 -28.52
N ASP A 74 -10.97 7.02 -29.04
CA ASP A 74 -11.74 5.80 -28.82
C ASP A 74 -11.01 4.54 -29.30
N ALA A 75 -10.22 4.65 -30.38
CA ALA A 75 -9.46 3.53 -30.92
C ALA A 75 -8.37 3.05 -29.93
N VAL A 76 -7.67 3.98 -29.30
CA VAL A 76 -6.64 3.67 -28.30
C VAL A 76 -7.28 3.19 -26.99
N SER A 77 -8.37 3.84 -26.58
CA SER A 77 -9.15 3.44 -25.40
C SER A 77 -9.65 2.00 -25.50
N LYS A 78 -10.27 1.62 -26.62
CA LYS A 78 -10.74 0.24 -26.86
C LYS A 78 -9.59 -0.77 -26.94
N ARG A 79 -8.45 -0.38 -27.52
CA ARG A 79 -7.26 -1.25 -27.61
C ARG A 79 -6.64 -1.54 -26.24
N PHE A 80 -6.68 -0.57 -25.33
CA PHE A 80 -6.12 -0.67 -23.98
C PHE A 80 -7.22 -0.51 -22.92
N ALA A 81 -8.33 -1.22 -23.07
CA ALA A 81 -9.52 -1.06 -22.24
C ALA A 81 -9.22 -1.16 -20.73
N TRP A 82 -8.41 -2.13 -20.31
CA TRP A 82 -8.01 -2.30 -18.90
C TRP A 82 -7.28 -1.09 -18.32
N LEU A 83 -6.48 -0.39 -19.14
CA LEU A 83 -5.71 0.79 -18.72
C LEU A 83 -6.57 2.05 -18.83
N ALA A 84 -7.45 2.10 -19.82
CA ALA A 84 -8.42 3.17 -19.98
C ALA A 84 -9.37 3.22 -18.79
N GLU A 85 -9.95 2.09 -18.36
CA GLU A 85 -10.84 2.01 -17.19
C GLU A 85 -10.21 2.60 -15.92
N GLY A 86 -8.92 2.33 -15.67
CA GLY A 86 -8.23 2.85 -14.49
C GLY A 86 -7.78 4.31 -14.58
N LEU A 87 -7.65 4.87 -15.79
CA LEU A 87 -7.14 6.22 -16.01
C LEU A 87 -8.21 7.22 -16.44
N THR A 88 -9.33 6.78 -17.01
CA THR A 88 -10.48 7.64 -17.29
C THR A 88 -11.17 8.01 -15.99
N LEU A 89 -11.05 9.28 -15.62
CA LEU A 89 -11.59 9.82 -14.37
C LEU A 89 -12.79 10.71 -14.64
N HIS A 90 -13.67 10.83 -13.64
CA HIS A 90 -14.66 11.91 -13.60
C HIS A 90 -13.95 13.28 -13.73
N PRO A 91 -14.54 14.28 -14.42
CA PRO A 91 -13.89 15.56 -14.69
C PRO A 91 -13.25 16.24 -13.47
N ILE A 92 -13.91 16.17 -12.31
CA ILE A 92 -13.40 16.72 -11.04
C ILE A 92 -12.05 16.08 -10.65
N TRP A 93 -11.96 14.75 -10.71
CA TRP A 93 -10.74 14.02 -10.38
C TRP A 93 -9.64 14.26 -11.43
N PHE A 94 -10.03 14.42 -12.70
CA PHE A 94 -9.10 14.82 -13.74
C PHE A 94 -8.51 16.21 -13.50
N SER A 95 -9.32 17.20 -13.09
CA SER A 95 -8.84 18.54 -12.75
C SER A 95 -7.82 18.51 -11.61
N LEU A 96 -8.07 17.72 -10.56
CA LEU A 96 -7.13 17.53 -9.46
C LEU A 96 -5.82 16.86 -9.92
N ARG A 97 -5.92 15.84 -10.77
CA ARG A 97 -4.75 15.17 -11.36
C ARG A 97 -3.92 16.15 -12.20
N LEU A 98 -4.58 16.97 -13.01
CA LEU A 98 -3.92 17.99 -13.84
C LEU A 98 -3.21 19.04 -12.97
N PHE A 99 -3.87 19.52 -11.92
CA PHE A 99 -3.25 20.43 -10.94
C PHE A 99 -2.02 19.80 -10.28
N GLY A 100 -2.12 18.54 -9.85
CA GLY A 100 -0.99 17.80 -9.28
C GLY A 100 0.19 17.66 -10.26
N CYS A 101 -0.09 17.43 -11.55
CA CYS A 101 0.95 17.39 -12.58
C CYS A 101 1.62 18.77 -12.79
N ILE A 102 0.85 19.85 -12.83
CA ILE A 102 1.39 21.21 -12.92
C ILE A 102 2.28 21.51 -11.71
N ALA A 103 1.80 21.22 -10.49
CA ALA A 103 2.57 21.39 -9.26
C ALA A 103 3.87 20.57 -9.28
N ALA A 104 3.82 19.33 -9.78
CA ALA A 104 4.98 18.47 -9.91
C ALA A 104 6.04 19.05 -10.87
N ILE A 105 5.62 19.51 -12.05
CA ILE A 105 6.52 20.15 -13.04
C ILE A 105 7.12 21.43 -12.45
N CYS A 106 6.29 22.31 -11.89
CA CYS A 106 6.73 23.53 -11.22
C CYS A 106 7.78 23.24 -10.14
N TYR A 107 7.56 22.21 -9.31
CA TYR A 107 8.50 21.83 -8.26
C TYR A 107 9.81 21.25 -8.80
N LEU A 108 9.77 20.40 -9.83
CA LEU A 108 10.95 19.78 -10.43
C LEU A 108 11.86 20.80 -11.12
N PHE A 109 11.25 21.72 -11.88
CA PHE A 109 11.99 22.79 -12.56
C PHE A 109 12.28 24.00 -11.65
N LYS A 110 11.77 24.00 -10.41
CA LYS A 110 11.87 25.12 -9.46
C LYS A 110 11.27 26.42 -10.03
N ILE A 111 10.17 26.30 -10.77
CA ILE A 111 9.45 27.41 -11.41
C ILE A 111 8.09 27.56 -10.71
N GLY A 112 7.89 28.67 -10.01
CA GLY A 112 6.59 29.02 -9.45
C GLY A 112 6.67 29.73 -8.09
N PRO A 113 5.53 30.20 -7.58
CA PRO A 113 5.46 30.86 -6.30
C PRO A 113 5.65 29.87 -5.13
N GLU A 114 6.15 30.38 -4.00
CA GLU A 114 6.47 29.55 -2.83
C GLU A 114 5.26 28.79 -2.27
N TRP A 115 4.04 29.31 -2.41
CA TRP A 115 2.84 28.57 -1.99
C TRP A 115 2.64 27.28 -2.81
N LEU A 116 3.15 27.19 -4.04
CA LEU A 116 3.02 26.00 -4.89
C LEU A 116 4.20 25.04 -4.77
N ILE A 117 5.43 25.56 -4.78
CA ILE A 117 6.67 24.76 -4.80
C ILE A 117 7.35 24.64 -3.43
N GLY A 118 6.78 25.27 -2.40
CA GLY A 118 7.36 25.37 -1.08
C GLY A 118 7.46 24.02 -0.37
N GLY A 119 8.24 24.03 0.72
CA GLY A 119 8.48 22.84 1.54
C GLY A 119 7.18 22.21 2.05
N ALA A 120 6.19 23.01 2.45
CA ALA A 120 4.92 22.52 2.98
C ALA A 120 3.90 22.05 1.92
N THR A 121 4.17 22.24 0.62
CA THR A 121 3.25 21.89 -0.47
C THR A 121 3.86 20.84 -1.39
N ALA A 122 4.17 21.18 -2.65
CA ALA A 122 4.75 20.21 -3.58
C ALA A 122 6.12 19.69 -3.10
N GLY A 123 6.83 20.43 -2.25
CA GLY A 123 8.07 19.98 -1.61
C GLY A 123 7.90 18.78 -0.70
N THR A 124 6.87 18.77 0.15
CA THR A 124 6.58 17.58 0.99
C THR A 124 6.04 16.46 0.13
N THR A 125 5.10 16.76 -0.79
CA THR A 125 4.44 15.70 -1.55
C THR A 125 5.36 15.05 -2.59
N LEU A 126 5.93 15.82 -3.51
CA LEU A 126 6.81 15.28 -4.57
C LEU A 126 8.25 15.11 -4.09
N GLY A 127 8.72 15.91 -3.14
CA GLY A 127 10.10 15.87 -2.67
C GLY A 127 10.41 14.70 -1.72
N SER A 128 9.43 14.23 -0.95
CA SER A 128 9.62 13.10 -0.02
C SER A 128 8.52 12.06 -0.11
N LEU A 129 7.25 12.42 0.06
CA LEU A 129 6.18 11.44 0.25
C LEU A 129 5.97 10.51 -0.95
N ILE A 130 5.81 11.05 -2.17
CA ILE A 130 5.60 10.22 -3.36
C ILE A 130 6.82 9.33 -3.64
N PRO A 131 8.07 9.84 -3.67
CA PRO A 131 9.27 9.01 -3.79
C PRO A 131 9.34 7.87 -2.78
N ILE A 132 9.11 8.16 -1.49
CA ILE A 132 9.16 7.15 -0.42
C ILE A 132 8.07 6.10 -0.63
N THR A 133 6.83 6.55 -0.84
CA THR A 133 5.68 5.64 -1.01
C THR A 133 5.83 4.78 -2.25
N MET A 134 6.28 5.37 -3.37
CA MET A 134 6.53 4.66 -4.62
C MET A 134 7.59 3.57 -4.45
N THR A 135 8.70 3.88 -3.78
CA THR A 135 9.78 2.90 -3.52
C THR A 135 9.28 1.77 -2.62
N TYR A 136 8.64 2.09 -1.50
CA TYR A 136 8.16 1.08 -0.56
C TYR A 136 7.07 0.21 -1.19
N MET A 137 6.16 0.80 -1.97
CA MET A 137 5.15 0.02 -2.69
C MET A 137 5.78 -0.85 -3.78
N ALA A 138 6.78 -0.37 -4.50
CA ALA A 138 7.48 -1.18 -5.50
C ALA A 138 8.22 -2.38 -4.89
N ILE A 139 8.82 -2.20 -3.71
CA ILE A 139 9.43 -3.31 -2.98
C ILE A 139 8.32 -4.25 -2.47
N ALA A 140 7.27 -3.69 -1.85
CA ALA A 140 6.16 -4.49 -1.36
C ALA A 140 5.54 -5.34 -2.49
N THR A 141 5.29 -4.81 -3.68
CA THR A 141 4.69 -5.60 -4.78
C THR A 141 5.56 -6.77 -5.22
N VAL A 142 6.90 -6.65 -5.16
CA VAL A 142 7.82 -7.74 -5.52
C VAL A 142 7.89 -8.81 -4.43
N PHE A 143 7.89 -8.42 -3.15
CA PHE A 143 8.12 -9.35 -2.04
C PHE A 143 6.84 -9.83 -1.33
N LEU A 144 5.72 -9.13 -1.46
CA LEU A 144 4.42 -9.50 -0.86
C LEU A 144 3.92 -10.90 -1.29
N PRO A 145 4.14 -11.37 -2.53
CA PRO A 145 3.81 -12.75 -2.90
C PRO A 145 4.43 -13.80 -1.97
N LEU A 146 5.61 -13.55 -1.38
CA LEU A 146 6.25 -14.46 -0.41
C LEU A 146 5.38 -14.73 0.82
N LEU A 147 4.49 -13.80 1.16
CA LEU A 147 3.58 -13.89 2.29
C LEU A 147 2.18 -14.36 1.90
N VAL A 148 1.69 -13.88 0.76
CA VAL A 148 0.29 -14.10 0.34
C VAL A 148 0.15 -15.44 -0.39
N GLU A 149 1.06 -15.75 -1.32
CA GLU A 149 0.86 -16.84 -2.29
C GLU A 149 1.37 -18.19 -1.80
N PHE A 150 2.23 -18.22 -0.78
CA PHE A 150 2.78 -19.46 -0.23
C PHE A 150 1.96 -20.03 0.94
N GLY A 151 0.69 -19.63 1.09
CA GLY A 151 -0.25 -20.23 2.04
C GLY A 151 -0.12 -19.76 3.50
N LEU A 152 0.86 -18.91 3.82
CA LEU A 152 1.01 -18.38 5.19
C LEU A 152 -0.23 -17.60 5.62
N MET A 153 -0.75 -16.72 4.76
CA MET A 153 -1.98 -15.96 5.05
C MET A 153 -3.19 -16.87 5.27
N GLU A 154 -3.31 -17.97 4.53
CA GLU A 154 -4.38 -18.93 4.71
C GLU A 154 -4.26 -19.66 6.06
N MET A 155 -3.04 -20.05 6.44
CA MET A 155 -2.77 -20.67 7.74
C MET A 155 -3.11 -19.72 8.90
N VAL A 156 -2.62 -18.47 8.85
CA VAL A 156 -2.89 -17.47 9.88
C VAL A 156 -4.38 -17.08 9.89
N GLY A 157 -5.00 -16.95 8.72
CA GLY A 157 -6.44 -16.69 8.60
C GLY A 157 -7.29 -17.81 9.21
N VAL A 158 -6.93 -19.08 9.00
CA VAL A 158 -7.62 -20.21 9.66
C VAL A 158 -7.44 -20.15 11.17
N LEU A 159 -6.25 -19.83 11.67
CA LEU A 159 -5.98 -19.69 13.11
C LEU A 159 -6.78 -18.54 13.74
N LEU A 160 -6.89 -17.41 13.04
CA LEU A 160 -7.59 -16.21 13.52
C LEU A 160 -9.09 -16.22 13.23
N SER A 161 -9.58 -17.12 12.38
CA SER A 161 -11.00 -17.19 11.96
C SER A 161 -11.98 -17.20 13.13
N ARG A 162 -11.69 -18.01 14.17
CA ARG A 162 -12.53 -18.11 15.37
C ARG A 162 -12.49 -16.85 16.23
N ALA A 163 -11.35 -16.15 16.24
CA ALA A 163 -11.24 -14.88 16.96
C ALA A 163 -12.02 -13.79 16.24
N PHE A 164 -11.92 -13.71 14.90
CA PHE A 164 -12.66 -12.74 14.08
C PHE A 164 -14.18 -12.92 14.18
N ASP A 165 -14.65 -14.16 14.10
CA ASP A 165 -16.08 -14.46 14.26
C ASP A 165 -16.58 -14.08 15.67
N LYS A 166 -15.83 -14.45 16.71
CA LYS A 166 -16.24 -14.20 18.09
C LYS A 166 -16.17 -12.73 18.50
N LEU A 167 -15.12 -12.01 18.09
CA LEU A 167 -14.86 -10.64 18.51
C LEU A 167 -15.61 -9.62 17.63
N PHE A 168 -15.65 -9.86 16.31
CA PHE A 168 -16.15 -8.89 15.32
C PHE A 168 -17.38 -9.36 14.55
N ARG A 169 -17.83 -10.61 14.74
CA ARG A 169 -18.94 -11.22 13.98
C ARG A 169 -18.71 -11.13 12.47
N LEU A 170 -17.47 -11.39 12.06
CA LEU A 170 -17.04 -11.41 10.66
C LEU A 170 -16.74 -12.84 10.22
N PRO A 171 -16.98 -13.19 8.94
CA PRO A 171 -16.70 -14.51 8.42
C PRO A 171 -15.20 -14.78 8.51
N GLY A 172 -14.79 -16.00 8.87
CA GLY A 172 -13.36 -16.32 9.06
C GLY A 172 -12.43 -16.02 7.87
N ARG A 173 -12.97 -15.87 6.65
CA ARG A 173 -12.25 -15.42 5.46
C ARG A 173 -11.80 -13.95 5.54
N SER A 174 -12.51 -13.10 6.29
CA SER A 174 -12.14 -11.71 6.51
C SER A 174 -10.84 -11.55 7.29
N ALA A 175 -10.44 -12.57 8.07
CA ALA A 175 -9.15 -12.57 8.74
C ALA A 175 -7.99 -12.58 7.73
N ILE A 176 -8.18 -13.27 6.59
CA ILE A 176 -7.21 -13.27 5.49
C ILE A 176 -7.12 -11.88 4.86
N ASP A 177 -8.26 -11.23 4.62
CA ASP A 177 -8.31 -9.88 4.06
C ASP A 177 -7.70 -8.81 4.99
N ALA A 178 -7.92 -8.96 6.30
CA ALA A 178 -7.31 -8.11 7.32
C ALA A 178 -5.78 -8.27 7.35
N LEU A 179 -5.29 -9.52 7.28
CA LEU A 179 -3.86 -9.80 7.20
C LEU A 179 -3.25 -9.29 5.88
N ALA A 180 -3.96 -9.44 4.76
CA ALA A 180 -3.56 -8.91 3.46
C ALA A 180 -3.44 -7.39 3.47
N SER A 181 -4.37 -6.70 4.14
CA SER A 181 -4.34 -5.26 4.34
C SER A 181 -3.10 -4.82 5.14
N TRP A 182 -2.79 -5.56 6.21
CA TRP A 182 -1.66 -5.27 7.08
C TRP A 182 -0.30 -5.48 6.42
N MET A 183 -0.19 -6.52 5.60
CA MET A 183 1.08 -6.99 5.03
C MET A 183 1.38 -6.38 3.65
N GLY A 184 0.34 -6.06 2.86
CA GLY A 184 0.48 -5.52 1.51
C GLY A 184 0.27 -4.02 1.44
N SER A 185 -0.99 -3.60 1.36
CA SER A 185 -1.38 -2.20 1.46
C SER A 185 -2.87 -2.09 1.75
N GLY A 186 -3.28 -1.04 2.48
CA GLY A 186 -4.69 -0.76 2.76
C GLY A 186 -5.59 -0.80 1.50
N PRO A 187 -5.20 -0.18 0.36
CA PRO A 187 -5.98 -0.25 -0.88
C PRO A 187 -6.11 -1.65 -1.48
N VAL A 188 -5.07 -2.49 -1.39
CA VAL A 188 -5.14 -3.89 -1.86
C VAL A 188 -6.12 -4.68 -1.00
N GLY A 189 -6.10 -4.45 0.33
CA GLY A 189 -7.09 -4.99 1.25
C GLY A 189 -8.53 -4.65 0.85
N VAL A 190 -8.80 -3.37 0.65
CA VAL A 190 -10.12 -2.87 0.19
C VAL A 190 -10.53 -3.49 -1.14
N LEU A 191 -9.61 -3.60 -2.11
CA LEU A 191 -9.89 -4.20 -3.41
C LEU A 191 -10.29 -5.68 -3.28
N ILE A 192 -9.56 -6.45 -2.48
CA ILE A 192 -9.89 -7.86 -2.23
C ILE A 192 -11.27 -7.95 -1.57
N THR A 193 -11.54 -7.13 -0.55
CA THR A 193 -12.85 -7.09 0.12
C THR A 193 -13.97 -6.73 -0.86
N LEU A 194 -13.74 -5.78 -1.75
CA LEU A 194 -14.69 -5.41 -2.79
C LEU A 194 -14.96 -6.58 -3.76
N GLN A 195 -13.92 -7.28 -4.22
CA GLN A 195 -14.08 -8.45 -5.08
C GLN A 195 -14.87 -9.58 -4.39
N GLN A 196 -14.66 -9.78 -3.09
CA GLN A 196 -15.41 -10.76 -2.31
C GLN A 196 -16.89 -10.36 -2.15
N TYR A 197 -17.15 -9.06 -1.97
CA TYR A 197 -18.50 -8.51 -1.94
C TYR A 197 -19.22 -8.69 -3.29
N GLU A 198 -18.58 -8.34 -4.40
CA GLU A 198 -19.14 -8.49 -5.75
C GLU A 198 -19.41 -9.95 -6.11
N ARG A 199 -18.61 -10.88 -5.60
CA ARG A 199 -18.82 -12.34 -5.75
C ARG A 199 -19.88 -12.92 -4.81
N GLY A 200 -20.49 -12.09 -3.95
CA GLY A 200 -21.55 -12.49 -3.02
C GLY A 200 -21.07 -13.26 -1.78
N TYR A 201 -19.76 -13.24 -1.48
CA TYR A 201 -19.23 -13.89 -0.28
C TYR A 201 -19.37 -13.01 0.97
N TYR A 202 -19.49 -11.70 0.81
CA TYR A 202 -19.72 -10.74 1.89
C TYR A 202 -21.03 -10.00 1.71
N THR A 203 -21.64 -9.65 2.84
CA THR A 203 -22.70 -8.64 2.92
C THR A 203 -22.10 -7.23 2.85
N ALA A 204 -22.91 -6.23 2.49
CA ALA A 204 -22.47 -4.83 2.47
C ALA A 204 -21.97 -4.36 3.85
N ARG A 205 -22.56 -4.88 4.94
CA ARG A 205 -22.12 -4.60 6.32
C ARG A 205 -20.72 -5.16 6.57
N GLU A 206 -20.48 -6.42 6.23
CA GLU A 206 -19.17 -7.06 6.44
C GLU A 206 -18.09 -6.37 5.62
N ALA A 207 -18.36 -6.10 4.34
CA ALA A 207 -17.43 -5.38 3.48
C ALA A 207 -17.11 -3.98 4.02
N ALA A 208 -18.11 -3.23 4.49
CA ALA A 208 -17.90 -1.91 5.09
C ALA A 208 -17.01 -1.98 6.34
N VAL A 209 -17.30 -2.89 7.27
CA VAL A 209 -16.52 -3.06 8.51
C VAL A 209 -15.07 -3.47 8.20
N ILE A 210 -14.87 -4.39 7.25
CA ILE A 210 -13.53 -4.82 6.84
C ILE A 210 -12.75 -3.65 6.23
N CYS A 211 -13.36 -2.91 5.31
CA CYS A 211 -12.72 -1.76 4.66
C CYS A 211 -12.43 -0.58 5.62
N THR A 212 -13.25 -0.36 6.66
CA THR A 212 -13.04 0.78 7.58
C THR A 212 -12.15 0.45 8.75
N ASN A 213 -12.24 -0.77 9.30
CA ASN A 213 -11.57 -1.12 10.55
C ASN A 213 -10.33 -2.00 10.33
N PHE A 214 -10.31 -2.81 9.27
CA PHE A 214 -9.26 -3.80 9.03
C PHE A 214 -8.35 -3.48 7.85
N SER A 215 -8.71 -2.49 7.01
CA SER A 215 -7.79 -1.91 6.02
C SER A 215 -6.82 -0.90 6.65
N VAL A 216 -6.09 -1.37 7.66
CA VAL A 216 -5.13 -0.57 8.41
C VAL A 216 -3.94 -0.24 7.53
N VAL A 217 -3.40 0.96 7.70
CA VAL A 217 -2.16 1.39 7.06
C VAL A 217 -1.01 0.45 7.44
N SER A 218 -0.10 0.14 6.50
CA SER A 218 1.00 -0.78 6.77
C SER A 218 1.91 -0.23 7.88
N VAL A 219 2.42 -1.12 8.74
CA VAL A 219 3.31 -0.78 9.86
C VAL A 219 4.47 0.10 9.38
N SER A 220 5.08 -0.27 8.25
CA SER A 220 6.22 0.44 7.67
C SER A 220 5.86 1.84 7.17
N PHE A 221 4.68 2.03 6.56
CA PHE A 221 4.25 3.37 6.15
C PHE A 221 3.85 4.22 7.35
N ALA A 222 3.20 3.63 8.36
CA ALA A 222 2.91 4.33 9.61
C ALA A 222 4.21 4.85 10.28
N LEU A 223 5.31 4.08 10.21
CA LEU A 223 6.61 4.51 10.73
C LEU A 223 7.19 5.67 9.92
N VAL A 224 7.08 5.65 8.59
CA VAL A 224 7.49 6.77 7.73
C VAL A 224 6.72 8.03 8.07
N VAL A 225 5.39 7.93 8.20
CA VAL A 225 4.55 9.08 8.57
C VAL A 225 4.93 9.60 9.95
N ALA A 226 5.14 8.71 10.93
CA ALA A 226 5.61 9.07 12.26
C ALA A 226 6.96 9.81 12.21
N ASN A 227 7.91 9.34 11.40
CA ASN A 227 9.19 10.01 11.21
C ASN A 227 9.04 11.36 10.50
N ALA A 228 8.18 11.46 9.49
CA ALA A 228 7.93 12.69 8.74
C ALA A 228 7.32 13.81 9.62
N ILE A 229 6.55 13.44 10.65
CA ILE A 229 5.96 14.38 11.62
C ILE A 229 6.80 14.52 12.91
N GLY A 230 7.98 13.92 12.98
CA GLY A 230 8.90 14.01 14.12
C GLY A 230 8.49 13.19 15.36
N MET A 231 7.61 12.20 15.20
CA MET A 231 7.12 11.31 16.27
C MET A 231 7.66 9.86 16.18
N GLY A 232 8.79 9.65 15.50
CA GLY A 232 9.39 8.32 15.33
C GLY A 232 9.65 7.58 16.65
N GLU A 233 10.14 8.28 17.68
CA GLU A 233 10.41 7.70 19.00
C GLU A 233 9.14 7.19 19.72
N TYR A 234 7.98 7.79 19.41
CA TYR A 234 6.69 7.39 19.96
C TYR A 234 5.94 6.40 19.06
N PHE A 235 6.58 5.88 18.01
CA PHE A 235 5.92 5.02 17.03
C PHE A 235 5.16 3.86 17.66
N LEU A 236 5.76 3.18 18.65
CA LEU A 236 5.13 2.04 19.32
C LEU A 236 3.83 2.45 20.04
N HIS A 237 3.83 3.60 20.73
CA HIS A 237 2.67 4.11 21.46
C HIS A 237 1.58 4.58 20.49
N MET A 238 1.96 5.31 19.45
CA MET A 238 1.05 5.73 18.40
C MET A 238 0.40 4.52 17.73
N TYR A 239 1.19 3.53 17.32
CA TYR A 239 0.68 2.34 16.63
C TYR A 239 -0.19 1.47 17.55
N ALA A 240 0.18 1.32 18.83
CA ALA A 240 -0.66 0.65 19.82
C ALA A 240 -2.02 1.34 19.99
N SER A 241 -2.05 2.67 19.98
CA SER A 241 -3.31 3.43 20.06
C SER A 241 -4.19 3.22 18.82
N VAL A 242 -3.60 3.18 17.62
CA VAL A 242 -4.29 2.88 16.36
C VAL A 242 -4.91 1.48 16.42
N ILE A 243 -4.16 0.48 16.89
CA ILE A 243 -4.68 -0.88 17.09
C ILE A 243 -5.83 -0.87 18.10
N GLY A 244 -5.66 -0.20 19.24
CA GLY A 244 -6.68 -0.11 20.29
C GLY A 244 -8.00 0.52 19.80
N VAL A 245 -7.91 1.61 19.02
CA VAL A 245 -9.08 2.23 18.38
C VAL A 245 -9.70 1.28 17.35
N GLY A 246 -8.88 0.59 16.55
CA GLY A 246 -9.36 -0.40 15.57
C GLY A 246 -10.13 -1.57 16.20
N PHE A 247 -9.82 -1.96 17.44
CA PHE A 247 -10.59 -2.97 18.18
C PHE A 247 -11.91 -2.44 18.76
N LEU A 248 -12.04 -1.14 19.00
CA LEU A 248 -13.22 -0.51 19.60
C LEU A 248 -14.28 -0.14 18.55
N CYS A 249 -13.86 0.17 17.32
CA CYS A 249 -14.72 0.49 16.18
C CYS A 249 -15.28 -0.76 15.49
#